data_AF-A0A5H2YZB4-F1
#
_entry.id   AF-A0A5H2YZB4-F1
#
_cell.length_a   1.000
_cell.length_b   1.000
_cell.length_c   1.000
_cell.angle_alpha   90.00
_cell.angle_beta   90.00
_cell.angle_gamma   90.00
#
_symmetry.space_group_name_H-M   'P 1'
#
loop_
_entity.id
_entity.type
_entity.pdbx_description
1 polymer ?
#
loop_
_entity_poly.entity_id
_entity_poly.type
_entity_poly.pdbx_seq_one_letter_code
_entity_poly.pdbx_strand_id
1 'polypeptide(L)'
;MAIQHENNQGSVALEKKSSKVKPPPMYKVLLLNDDFTPMDFVILVLQKFFAKDREQATRIMLKVHNEGRGLCGVYPRDIAATKVDQVVAFARQHQHPLVCVMEEN
;
A
#
# COMPACT_ATOMS: atom_id res chain seq x y z
N MET A 1 -65.14 36.30 -12.58
CA MET A 1 -63.77 35.98 -13.04
C MET A 1 -62.83 36.26 -11.88
N ALA A 2 -62.36 35.21 -11.21
CA ALA A 2 -60.95 34.79 -11.19
C ALA A 2 -60.17 35.63 -10.14
N ILE A 3 -59.35 35.09 -9.23
CA ILE A 3 -58.47 33.93 -9.32
C ILE A 3 -58.21 33.46 -7.87
N GLN A 4 -58.38 32.17 -7.57
CA GLN A 4 -57.92 31.55 -6.33
C GLN A 4 -56.42 31.27 -6.46
N HIS A 5 -55.61 31.73 -5.49
CA HIS A 5 -54.19 31.43 -5.45
C HIS A 5 -53.97 30.04 -4.83
N GLU A 6 -53.60 29.06 -5.67
CA GLU A 6 -53.19 27.74 -5.21
C GLU A 6 -51.76 27.75 -4.65
N ASN A 7 -51.65 27.24 -3.42
CA ASN A 7 -50.41 26.83 -2.79
C ASN A 7 -49.74 25.71 -3.59
N ASN A 8 -48.49 25.91 -4.01
CA ASN A 8 -47.63 24.78 -4.37
C ASN A 8 -46.18 25.02 -3.91
N GLN A 9 -45.94 24.88 -2.61
CA GLN A 9 -44.59 24.69 -2.09
C GLN A 9 -44.23 23.21 -2.21
N GLY A 10 -43.76 22.82 -3.40
CA GLY A 10 -43.18 21.51 -3.65
C GLY A 10 -41.86 21.37 -2.89
N SER A 11 -41.92 20.74 -1.72
CA SER A 11 -40.77 20.22 -0.98
C SER A 11 -40.04 19.19 -1.84
N VAL A 12 -38.94 19.58 -2.50
CA VAL A 12 -38.05 18.64 -3.18
C VAL A 12 -37.21 17.93 -2.13
N ALA A 13 -37.72 16.81 -1.63
CA ALA A 13 -36.96 15.90 -0.79
C ALA A 13 -35.96 15.15 -1.69
N LEU A 14 -34.71 15.60 -1.70
CA LEU A 14 -33.58 14.85 -2.26
C LEU A 14 -33.33 13.62 -1.38
N GLU A 15 -33.88 12.47 -1.78
CA GLU A 15 -33.48 11.19 -1.21
C GLU A 15 -31.99 10.97 -1.46
N LYS A 16 -31.18 11.10 -0.40
CA LYS A 16 -29.76 10.75 -0.43
C LYS A 16 -29.63 9.25 -0.70
N LYS A 17 -29.51 8.85 -1.97
CA LYS A 17 -29.01 7.52 -2.34
C LYS A 17 -27.60 7.40 -1.77
N SER A 18 -27.44 6.59 -0.72
CA SER A 18 -26.13 6.22 -0.23
C SER A 18 -25.49 5.26 -1.24
N SER A 19 -24.70 5.81 -2.18
CA SER A 19 -23.84 4.99 -3.01
C SER A 19 -22.79 4.35 -2.09
N LYS A 20 -22.91 3.05 -1.83
CA LYS A 20 -21.88 2.29 -1.10
C LYS A 20 -20.63 2.23 -1.98
N VAL A 21 -19.64 3.08 -1.69
CA VAL A 21 -18.34 3.05 -2.35
C VAL A 21 -17.63 1.76 -1.92
N LYS A 22 -17.16 0.97 -2.89
CA LYS A 22 -16.38 -0.24 -2.60
C LYS A 22 -15.04 0.15 -1.94
N PRO A 23 -14.56 -0.61 -0.94
CA PRO A 23 -13.25 -0.35 -0.36
C PRO A 23 -12.15 -0.50 -1.43
N PRO A 24 -11.02 0.22 -1.30
CA PRO A 24 -9.93 0.15 -2.26
C PRO A 24 -9.29 -1.25 -2.27
N PRO A 25 -8.78 -1.73 -3.42
CA PRO A 25 -8.04 -2.98 -3.49
C PRO A 25 -6.73 -2.87 -2.68
N MET A 26 -6.39 -3.95 -2.00
CA MET A 26 -5.21 -4.07 -1.16
C MET A 26 -4.12 -4.84 -1.89
N TYR A 27 -2.87 -4.49 -1.64
CA TYR A 27 -1.69 -5.03 -2.31
C TYR A 27 -0.66 -5.45 -1.28
N LYS A 28 -0.06 -6.63 -1.47
CA LYS A 28 1.12 -7.09 -0.72
C LYS A 28 2.35 -6.43 -1.30
N VAL A 29 3.22 -5.90 -0.45
CA VAL A 29 4.56 -5.44 -0.82
C VAL A 29 5.58 -6.48 -0.38
N LEU A 30 6.40 -6.94 -1.32
CA LEU A 30 7.33 -8.04 -1.17
C LEU A 30 8.76 -7.57 -1.48
N LEU A 31 9.72 -8.11 -0.74
CA LEU A 31 11.14 -8.14 -1.14
C LEU A 31 11.47 -9.50 -1.74
N LEU A 32 12.29 -9.51 -2.79
CA LEU A 32 12.78 -10.72 -3.43
C LEU A 32 14.26 -10.94 -3.11
N ASN A 33 14.67 -12.20 -3.04
CA ASN A 33 16.04 -12.58 -2.78
C ASN A 33 16.95 -12.29 -3.97
N ASP A 34 18.20 -11.98 -3.66
CA ASP A 34 19.32 -11.88 -4.60
C ASP A 34 20.63 -12.19 -3.85
N ASP A 35 21.71 -12.47 -4.59
CA ASP A 35 22.97 -12.93 -4.01
C ASP A 35 23.94 -11.79 -3.62
N PHE A 36 23.56 -10.52 -3.81
CA PHE A 36 24.48 -9.39 -3.70
C PHE A 36 24.08 -8.34 -2.67
N THR A 37 22.80 -8.25 -2.31
CA THR A 37 22.31 -7.30 -1.31
C THR A 37 22.67 -7.79 0.11
N PRO A 38 23.40 -7.01 0.92
CA PRO A 38 23.75 -7.40 2.28
C PRO A 38 22.52 -7.59 3.19
N MET A 39 22.57 -8.58 4.08
CA MET A 39 21.47 -8.85 5.04
C MET A 39 21.13 -7.64 5.91
N ASP A 40 22.14 -6.92 6.41
CA ASP A 40 21.92 -5.72 7.22
C ASP A 40 21.28 -4.58 6.42
N PHE A 41 21.52 -4.50 5.11
CA PHE A 41 20.83 -3.55 4.24
C PHE A 41 19.33 -3.87 4.12
N VAL A 42 18.98 -5.15 3.97
CA VAL A 42 17.58 -5.60 3.95
C VAL A 42 16.88 -5.27 5.27
N ILE A 43 17.55 -5.48 6.40
CA ILE A 43 17.04 -5.10 7.72
C ILE A 43 16.80 -3.58 7.80
N LEU A 44 17.76 -2.76 7.37
CA LEU A 44 17.63 -1.30 7.34
C LEU A 44 16.42 -0.86 6.50
N VAL A 45 16.22 -1.47 5.33
CA VAL A 45 15.06 -1.21 4.46
C VAL A 45 13.75 -1.50 5.19
N LEU A 46 13.65 -2.66 5.85
CA LEU A 46 12.46 -3.08 6.60
C LEU A 46 12.15 -2.15 7.78
N GLN A 47 13.17 -1.70 8.50
CA GLN A 47 12.99 -0.74 9.60
C GLN A 47 12.57 0.63 9.07
N LYS A 48 13.25 1.14 8.04
CA LYS A 48 13.05 2.50 7.51
C LYS A 48 11.73 2.70 6.79
N PHE A 49 11.34 1.78 5.92
CA PHE A 49 10.18 1.98 5.02
C PHE A 49 8.92 1.22 5.47
N PHE A 50 9.07 0.20 6.31
CA PHE A 50 7.95 -0.65 6.74
C PHE A 50 7.70 -0.62 8.25
N ALA A 51 8.42 0.24 8.98
CA ALA A 51 8.29 0.42 10.42
C ALA A 51 8.38 -0.91 11.19
N LYS A 52 9.20 -1.85 10.70
CA LYS A 52 9.50 -3.09 11.41
C LYS A 52 10.48 -2.79 12.53
N ASP A 53 10.25 -3.38 13.70
CA ASP A 53 11.31 -3.45 14.69
C ASP A 53 12.45 -4.38 14.19
N ARG A 54 13.58 -4.40 14.90
CA ARG A 54 14.75 -5.19 14.51
C ARG A 54 14.42 -6.69 14.42
N GLU A 55 13.63 -7.21 15.34
CA GLU A 55 13.32 -8.64 15.43
C GLU A 55 12.44 -9.08 14.25
N GLN A 56 11.38 -8.32 13.97
CA GLN A 56 10.50 -8.48 12.82
C GLN A 56 11.28 -8.36 11.51
N ALA A 57 12.13 -7.35 11.39
CA ALA A 57 12.95 -7.13 10.20
C ALA A 57 13.90 -8.32 9.96
N THR A 58 14.52 -8.84 11.02
CA THR A 58 15.41 -10.01 10.94
C THR A 58 14.66 -11.25 10.46
N ARG A 59 13.47 -11.52 11.01
CA ARG A 59 12.64 -12.65 10.56
C ARG A 59 12.26 -12.53 9.09
N ILE A 60 11.81 -11.35 8.65
CA ILE A 60 11.44 -11.13 7.25
C ILE A 60 12.67 -11.26 6.34
N MET A 61 13.81 -10.69 6.74
CA MET A 61 15.06 -10.82 5.99
C MET A 61 15.46 -12.30 5.81
N LEU A 62 15.46 -13.09 6.89
CA LEU A 62 15.76 -14.53 6.81
C LEU A 62 14.76 -15.27 5.91
N LYS A 63 13.49 -14.86 5.92
CA LYS A 63 12.48 -15.41 5.02
C LYS A 63 12.77 -15.10 3.55
N VAL A 64 13.15 -13.86 3.24
CA VAL A 64 13.59 -13.48 1.89
C VAL A 64 14.75 -14.38 1.48
N HIS A 65 15.79 -14.48 2.31
CA HIS A 65 16.98 -15.27 2.01
C HIS A 65 16.68 -16.76 1.79
N ASN A 66 15.90 -17.38 2.67
CA ASN A 66 15.66 -18.83 2.65
C ASN A 66 14.56 -19.26 1.68
N GLU A 67 13.55 -18.41 1.45
CA GLU A 67 12.34 -18.75 0.68
C GLU A 67 12.22 -17.97 -0.64
N GLY A 68 13.21 -17.13 -0.97
CA GLY A 68 13.24 -16.33 -2.19
C GLY A 68 12.41 -15.05 -2.14
N ARG A 69 11.49 -14.90 -1.18
CA ARG A 69 10.69 -13.68 -0.99
C ARG A 69 10.15 -13.51 0.42
N GLY A 70 9.86 -12.27 0.82
CA GLY A 70 9.31 -11.95 2.13
C GLY A 70 8.29 -10.82 2.09
N LEU A 71 7.19 -10.99 2.85
CA LEU A 71 6.13 -9.98 2.98
C LEU A 71 6.57 -8.85 3.92
N CYS A 72 6.58 -7.64 3.39
CA CYS A 72 6.92 -6.44 4.15
C CYS A 72 5.67 -5.80 4.78
N GLY A 73 4.56 -5.78 4.04
CA GLY A 73 3.27 -5.26 4.51
C GLY A 73 2.19 -5.32 3.45
N VAL A 74 0.96 -4.96 3.84
CA VAL A 74 -0.22 -4.90 2.94
C VAL A 74 -0.80 -3.49 3.00
N TYR A 75 -1.02 -2.88 1.84
CA TYR A 75 -1.41 -1.48 1.72
C TYR A 75 -2.39 -1.26 0.57
N PRO A 76 -3.18 -0.17 0.56
CA PRO A 76 -3.85 0.29 -0.65
C PRO A 76 -2.85 0.52 -1.79
N ARG A 77 -3.31 0.34 -3.04
CA ARG A 77 -2.47 0.40 -4.25
C ARG A 77 -1.45 1.54 -4.27
N ASP A 78 -1.89 2.77 -4.01
CA ASP A 78 -1.02 3.94 -4.16
C ASP A 78 0.07 4.01 -3.08
N ILE A 79 -0.25 3.54 -1.86
CA ILE A 79 0.72 3.42 -0.76
C ILE A 79 1.72 2.30 -1.07
N ALA A 80 1.24 1.16 -1.60
CA ALA A 80 2.09 0.06 -2.01
C ALA A 80 3.08 0.50 -3.10
N ALA A 81 2.60 1.18 -4.15
CA ALA A 81 3.42 1.71 -5.23
C ALA A 81 4.49 2.68 -4.71
N THR A 82 4.09 3.63 -3.86
CA THR A 82 5.03 4.60 -3.25
C THR A 82 6.13 3.89 -2.45
N LYS A 83 5.79 2.86 -1.68
CA LYS A 83 6.78 2.10 -0.91
C LYS A 83 7.74 1.33 -1.81
N VAL A 84 7.24 0.70 -2.87
CA VAL A 84 8.09 0.02 -3.86
C VAL A 84 9.09 1.01 -4.47
N ASP A 85 8.63 2.16 -4.92
CA ASP A 85 9.49 3.19 -5.54
C ASP A 85 10.55 3.71 -4.56
N GLN A 86 10.17 3.96 -3.31
CA GLN A 86 11.10 4.39 -2.25
C GLN A 86 12.20 3.36 -1.99
N VAL A 87 11.84 2.08 -1.89
CA VAL A 87 12.81 0.99 -1.63
C VAL A 87 13.74 0.80 -2.81
N VAL A 88 13.21 0.77 -4.04
CA VAL A 88 14.02 0.59 -5.25
C VAL A 88 14.97 1.78 -5.45
N ALA A 89 14.51 3.01 -5.24
CA ALA A 89 15.36 4.19 -5.31
C ALA A 89 16.48 4.14 -4.27
N PHE A 90 16.16 3.75 -3.04
CA PHE A 90 17.15 3.64 -1.96
C PHE A 90 18.19 2.53 -2.21
N ALA A 91 17.76 1.37 -2.71
CA ALA A 91 18.64 0.28 -3.11
C ALA A 91 19.61 0.69 -4.24
N ARG A 92 19.09 1.37 -5.28
CA ARG A 92 19.92 1.91 -6.37
C ARG A 92 20.95 2.93 -5.90
N GLN A 93 20.57 3.84 -4.99
CA GLN A 93 21.51 4.81 -4.41
C GLN A 93 22.66 4.14 -3.65
N HIS A 94 22.42 2.95 -3.08
CA HIS A 94 23.43 2.15 -2.36
C HIS A 94 24.05 1.06 -3.22
N GLN A 95 23.79 1.05 -4.53
CA GLN A 95 24.34 0.10 -5.49
C GLN A 95 23.98 -1.37 -5.19
N HIS A 96 22.79 -1.61 -4.62
CA HIS A 96 22.28 -2.95 -4.38
C HIS A 96 21.19 -3.31 -5.40
N PRO A 97 21.16 -4.55 -5.92
CA PRO A 97 20.15 -5.00 -6.88
C PRO A 97 18.82 -5.39 -6.23
N LEU A 98 18.61 -5.11 -4.94
CA LEU A 98 17.43 -5.47 -4.17
C LEU A 98 16.13 -5.13 -4.91
N VAL A 99 15.33 -6.17 -5.17
CA VAL A 99 14.05 -6.03 -5.86
C VAL A 99 12.91 -5.94 -4.85
N CYS A 100 12.05 -4.93 -5.03
CA CYS A 100 10.80 -4.77 -4.31
C CYS A 100 9.64 -4.73 -5.30
N VAL A 101 8.57 -5.47 -5.03
CA VAL A 101 7.39 -5.57 -5.90
C VAL A 101 6.10 -5.47 -5.10
N MET A 102 4.99 -5.22 -5.80
CA MET A 102 3.65 -5.35 -5.22
C MET A 102 2.76 -6.29 -6.06
N GLU A 103 1.92 -7.07 -5.39
CA GLU A 103 0.93 -7.96 -6.01
C GLU A 103 -0.44 -7.77 -5.35
N GLU A 104 -1.52 -8.00 -6.09
CA GLU A 104 -2.89 -7.93 -5.55
C GLU A 104 -3.06 -8.98 -4.44
N ASN A 105 -3.66 -8.57 -3.31
CA ASN A 105 -3.66 -9.36 -2.08
C ASN A 105 -4.64 -10.54 -2.08
#